data_AF-A0A7Y5M081-F1
#
_entry.id   AF-A0A7Y5M081-F1
#
_cell.length_a   1.000
_cell.length_b   1.000
_cell.length_c   1.000
_cell.angle_alpha   90.00
_cell.angle_beta   90.00
_cell.angle_gamma   90.00
#
_symmetry.space_group_name_H-M   'P 1'
#
loop_
_entity.id
_entity.type
_entity.pdbx_description
1 polymer ?
#
loop_
_entity_poly.entity_id
_entity_poly.type
_entity_poly.pdbx_seq_one_letter_code
_entity_poly.pdbx_strand_id
1 'polypeptide(L)'
;LAAGGGGEAGAGAPAGPADREVLRRAEEAMERGKAAFADRAAAEAKLAEGVEEMRRKVCDASLPVQERTAALTGLRFRPGGIDEPVLAAAIELYGSGIQPGFREVILRDLHRREDDRLRRLYIGALQDDPEPRVRRRAAEDIDTWKEDPEVRLALERARDGDADEEVRKIAATTIRNPAQSSRR
;
A
#
# COMPACT_ATOMS: atom_id res chain seq x y z
N LEU A 1 -21.39 64.59 56.31
CA LEU A 1 -20.86 63.55 57.23
C LEU A 1 -20.96 62.24 56.47
N ALA A 2 -19.93 61.87 55.69
CA ALA A 2 -18.85 60.93 56.06
C ALA A 2 -19.39 59.48 56.09
N ALA A 3 -18.79 58.43 55.53
CA ALA A 3 -17.56 58.16 54.78
C ALA A 3 -17.82 56.85 53.98
N GLY A 4 -17.09 56.52 52.90
CA GLY A 4 -15.90 55.63 52.94
C GLY A 4 -16.30 54.15 53.15
N GLY A 5 -15.84 53.14 52.42
CA GLY A 5 -14.80 52.97 51.41
C GLY A 5 -14.91 51.53 50.87
N GLY A 6 -14.39 51.26 49.68
CA GLY A 6 -13.25 50.34 49.52
C GLY A 6 -13.70 48.87 49.54
N GLY A 7 -13.78 48.14 48.43
CA GLY A 7 -12.75 48.03 47.41
C GLY A 7 -11.63 47.11 47.93
N GLU A 8 -11.83 45.80 47.82
CA GLU A 8 -10.71 44.84 47.78
C GLU A 8 -10.99 43.82 46.67
N ALA A 9 -10.57 44.22 45.46
CA ALA A 9 -10.13 43.28 44.46
C ALA A 9 -8.89 42.58 45.04
N GLY A 10 -9.08 41.40 45.62
CA GLY A 10 -8.00 40.50 45.99
C GLY A 10 -7.27 40.07 44.73
N ALA A 11 -6.22 40.81 44.39
CA ALA A 11 -5.25 40.44 43.37
C ALA A 11 -4.69 39.06 43.71
N GLY A 12 -4.84 38.12 42.77
CA GLY A 12 -4.28 36.78 42.89
C GLY A 12 -2.78 36.87 43.22
N ALA A 13 -2.38 36.21 44.31
CA ALA A 13 -1.00 36.15 44.74
C ALA A 13 -0.10 35.64 43.60
N PRO A 14 1.09 36.24 43.37
CA PRO A 14 1.98 35.78 42.32
C PRO A 14 2.45 34.35 42.63
N ALA A 15 2.28 33.45 41.66
CA ALA A 15 2.73 32.06 41.72
C ALA A 15 4.17 31.98 42.24
N GLY A 16 4.41 31.10 43.22
CA GLY A 16 5.70 30.96 43.89
C GLY A 16 6.80 30.48 42.93
N PRO A 17 8.08 30.61 43.30
CA PRO A 17 9.19 30.19 42.43
C PRO A 17 9.13 28.71 42.01
N ALA A 18 8.55 27.84 42.84
CA ALA A 18 8.28 26.44 42.50
C ALA A 18 7.19 26.27 41.43
N ASP A 19 6.11 27.06 41.51
CA ASP A 19 4.99 27.02 40.54
C ASP A 19 5.43 27.55 39.17
N ARG A 20 6.30 28.56 39.15
CA ARG A 20 6.90 29.10 37.91
C ARG A 20 7.82 28.10 37.21
N GLU A 21 8.57 27.31 37.98
CA GLU A 21 9.43 26.25 37.43
C GLU A 21 8.61 25.08 36.87
N VAL A 22 7.49 24.73 37.52
CA VAL A 22 6.54 23.73 36.99
C VAL A 22 5.90 24.22 35.69
N LEU A 23 5.46 25.48 35.64
CA LEU A 23 4.88 26.07 34.43
C LEU A 23 5.89 26.11 33.28
N ARG A 24 7.14 26.54 33.54
CA ARG A 24 8.22 26.53 32.56
C ARG A 24 8.49 25.14 32.01
N ARG A 25 8.54 24.11 32.87
CA ARG A 25 8.74 22.71 32.41
C ARG A 25 7.57 22.20 31.58
N ALA A 26 6.34 22.59 31.93
CA ALA A 26 5.15 22.23 31.16
C ALA A 26 5.16 22.91 29.78
N GLU A 27 5.53 24.19 29.70
CA GLU A 27 5.70 24.94 28.45
C GLU A 27 6.79 24.32 27.58
N GLU A 28 7.97 24.02 28.13
CA GLU A 28 9.05 23.36 27.39
C GLU A 28 8.66 21.95 26.90
N ALA A 29 7.90 21.20 27.69
CA ALA A 29 7.37 19.90 27.27
C ALA A 29 6.34 20.05 26.14
N MET A 30 5.48 21.08 26.19
CA MET A 30 4.55 21.40 25.12
C MET A 30 5.27 21.83 23.83
N GLU A 31 6.30 22.68 23.92
CA GLU A 31 7.08 23.12 22.76
C GLU A 31 7.88 21.96 22.13
N ARG A 32 8.49 21.08 22.94
CA ARG A 32 9.11 19.84 22.44
C ARG A 32 8.09 18.94 21.75
N GLY A 33 6.87 18.84 22.31
CA GLY A 33 5.77 18.12 21.69
C GLY A 33 5.41 18.70 20.31
N LYS A 34 5.20 20.02 20.23
CA LYS A 34 4.89 20.72 18.97
C LYS A 34 5.98 20.52 17.91
N ALA A 35 7.25 20.63 18.28
CA ALA A 35 8.37 20.39 17.37
C ALA A 35 8.35 18.94 16.83
N ALA A 36 8.16 17.95 17.69
CA ALA A 36 8.07 16.55 17.27
C ALA A 36 6.85 16.27 16.35
N PHE A 37 5.71 16.92 16.59
CA PHE A 37 4.56 16.86 15.69
C PHE A 37 4.84 17.51 14.33
N ALA A 38 5.51 18.66 14.32
CA ALA A 38 5.89 19.35 13.08
C ALA A 38 6.87 18.51 12.25
N ASP A 39 7.88 17.90 12.87
CA ASP A 39 8.84 17.01 12.20
C ASP A 39 8.14 15.79 11.59
N ARG A 40 7.20 15.19 12.33
CA ARG A 40 6.39 14.08 11.82
C ARG A 40 5.52 14.51 10.65
N ALA A 41 4.84 15.65 10.75
CA ALA A 41 4.01 16.17 9.68
C ALA A 41 4.84 16.47 8.41
N ALA A 42 6.04 17.02 8.57
CA ALA A 42 6.95 17.25 7.45
C ALA A 42 7.42 15.93 6.79
N ALA A 43 7.72 14.91 7.60
CA ALA A 43 8.07 13.59 7.08
C ALA A 43 6.91 12.92 6.34
N GLU A 44 5.68 13.03 6.86
CA GLU A 44 4.46 12.54 6.21
C GLU A 44 4.18 13.28 4.89
N ALA A 45 4.38 14.60 4.84
CA ALA A 45 4.23 15.39 3.62
C ALA A 45 5.25 15.00 2.55
N LYS A 46 6.53 14.84 2.92
CA LYS A 46 7.58 14.39 1.99
C LYS A 46 7.30 12.98 1.46
N LEU A 47 6.76 12.11 2.31
CA LEU A 47 6.33 10.78 1.90
C LEU A 47 5.18 10.87 0.89
N ALA A 48 4.17 11.69 1.15
CA ALA A 48 3.04 11.88 0.24
C ALA A 48 3.51 12.40 -1.13
N GLU A 49 4.41 13.39 -1.15
CA GLU A 49 5.02 13.90 -2.39
C GLU A 49 5.73 12.79 -3.19
N GLY A 50 6.53 11.96 -2.50
CA GLY A 50 7.21 10.82 -3.14
C GLY A 50 6.23 9.77 -3.68
N VAL A 51 5.10 9.53 -3.00
CA VAL A 51 4.03 8.65 -3.50
C VAL A 51 3.43 9.21 -4.79
N GLU A 52 3.08 10.49 -4.82
CA GLU A 52 2.50 11.13 -6.00
C GLU A 52 3.48 11.17 -7.18
N GLU A 53 4.78 11.35 -6.94
CA GLU A 53 5.80 11.22 -7.98
C GLU A 53 5.84 9.80 -8.56
N MET A 54 5.85 8.77 -7.73
CA MET A 54 5.82 7.38 -8.19
C MET A 54 4.53 7.07 -8.97
N ARG A 55 3.37 7.56 -8.53
CA ARG A 55 2.11 7.39 -9.26
C ARG A 55 2.18 7.99 -10.66
N ARG A 56 2.66 9.24 -10.77
CA ARG A 56 2.87 9.90 -12.06
C ARG A 56 3.78 9.07 -12.97
N LYS A 57 4.88 8.53 -12.44
CA LYS A 57 5.81 7.68 -13.20
C LYS A 57 5.16 6.39 -13.72
N VAL A 58 4.32 5.71 -12.94
CA VAL A 58 3.62 4.50 -13.44
C VAL A 58 2.68 4.85 -14.60
N CYS A 59 1.95 5.97 -14.49
CA CYS A 59 0.97 6.43 -15.47
C CYS A 59 1.59 7.07 -16.73
N ASP A 60 2.86 7.47 -16.69
CA ASP A 60 3.53 8.09 -17.83
C ASP A 60 4.01 7.02 -18.83
N ALA A 61 3.23 6.84 -19.91
CA ALA A 61 3.53 5.89 -20.97
C ALA A 61 4.79 6.25 -21.80
N SER A 62 5.31 7.48 -21.68
CA SER A 62 6.55 7.89 -22.36
C SER A 62 7.82 7.39 -21.65
N LEU A 63 7.70 6.99 -20.37
CA LEU A 63 8.83 6.50 -19.60
C LEU A 63 9.18 5.04 -19.95
N PRO A 64 10.46 4.65 -19.83
CA PRO A 64 10.88 3.26 -20.01
C PRO A 64 10.14 2.31 -19.05
N VAL A 65 9.86 1.08 -19.52
CA VAL A 65 9.19 0.03 -18.74
C VAL A 65 9.88 -0.19 -17.39
N GLN A 66 11.21 -0.14 -17.35
CA GLN A 66 12.03 -0.26 -16.15
C GLN A 66 11.64 0.78 -15.09
N GLU A 67 11.51 2.04 -15.50
CA GLU A 67 11.20 3.15 -14.60
C GLU A 67 9.76 3.07 -14.09
N ARG A 68 8.81 2.78 -14.99
CA ARG A 68 7.39 2.59 -14.64
C ARG A 68 7.24 1.42 -13.65
N THR A 69 7.93 0.32 -13.89
CA THR A 69 7.86 -0.87 -13.02
C THR A 69 8.54 -0.61 -11.67
N ALA A 70 9.68 0.08 -11.64
CA ALA A 70 10.34 0.45 -10.39
C ALA A 70 9.47 1.37 -9.51
N ALA A 71 8.76 2.32 -10.14
CA ALA A 71 7.80 3.16 -9.45
C ALA A 71 6.62 2.34 -8.88
N LEU A 72 6.08 1.38 -9.65
CA LEU A 72 5.03 0.46 -9.17
C LEU A 72 5.49 -0.35 -7.96
N THR A 73 6.71 -0.91 -8.00
CA THR A 73 7.29 -1.63 -6.85
C THR A 73 7.38 -0.74 -5.61
N GLY A 74 7.75 0.53 -5.78
CA GLY A 74 7.80 1.51 -4.69
C GLY A 74 6.44 1.83 -4.05
N LEU A 75 5.35 1.67 -4.80
CA LEU A 75 3.97 1.92 -4.35
C LEU A 75 3.32 0.74 -3.62
N ARG A 76 3.77 -0.50 -3.89
CA ARG A 76 3.12 -1.75 -3.42
C ARG A 76 2.69 -1.72 -1.95
N PHE A 77 3.58 -1.30 -1.05
CA PHE A 77 3.37 -1.32 0.40
C PHE A 77 2.96 0.04 0.97
N ARG A 78 2.71 1.05 0.13
CA ARG A 78 2.32 2.38 0.58
C ARG A 78 0.79 2.43 0.76
N PRO A 79 0.29 2.99 1.87
CA PRO A 79 -1.15 3.26 2.02
C PRO A 79 -1.67 4.10 0.86
N GLY A 80 -2.71 3.62 0.19
CA GLY A 80 -3.26 4.26 -1.01
C GLY A 80 -2.33 4.26 -2.23
N GLY A 81 -1.11 3.71 -2.17
CA GLY A 81 -0.10 3.88 -3.22
C GLY A 81 -0.58 3.48 -4.62
N ILE A 82 -1.28 2.35 -4.71
CA ILE A 82 -1.91 1.86 -5.93
C ILE A 82 -3.38 2.25 -5.89
N ASP A 83 -3.71 3.36 -6.55
CA ASP A 83 -5.07 3.81 -6.80
C ASP A 83 -5.56 3.35 -8.19
N GLU A 84 -6.78 3.75 -8.54
CA GLU A 84 -7.44 3.32 -9.78
C GLU A 84 -6.64 3.66 -11.05
N PRO A 85 -6.11 4.90 -11.24
CA PRO A 85 -5.25 5.21 -12.37
C PRO A 85 -3.97 4.37 -12.44
N VAL A 86 -3.28 4.17 -11.31
CA VAL A 86 -2.06 3.36 -11.24
C VAL A 86 -2.36 1.91 -11.59
N LEU A 87 -3.47 1.37 -11.08
CA LEU A 87 -3.94 0.03 -11.38
C LEU A 87 -4.22 -0.16 -12.87
N ALA A 88 -4.98 0.76 -13.48
CA ALA A 88 -5.27 0.72 -14.91
C ALA A 88 -3.98 0.78 -15.75
N ALA A 89 -3.05 1.68 -15.41
CA ALA A 89 -1.77 1.81 -16.10
C ALA A 89 -0.88 0.57 -15.95
N ALA A 90 -0.90 -0.10 -14.79
CA ALA A 90 -0.15 -1.33 -14.56
C ALA A 90 -0.71 -2.51 -15.36
N ILE A 91 -2.05 -2.64 -15.46
CA ILE A 91 -2.72 -3.66 -16.28
C ILE A 91 -2.40 -3.43 -17.77
N GLU A 92 -2.47 -2.18 -18.23
CA GLU A 92 -2.09 -1.82 -19.61
C GLU A 92 -0.61 -2.15 -19.88
N LEU A 93 0.28 -1.79 -18.96
CA LEU A 93 1.71 -2.08 -19.07
C LEU A 93 1.95 -3.60 -19.21
N TYR A 94 1.28 -4.42 -18.39
CA TYR A 94 1.36 -5.89 -18.49
C TYR A 94 1.01 -6.40 -19.89
N GLY A 95 -0.06 -5.85 -20.49
CA GLY A 95 -0.56 -6.25 -21.81
C GLY A 95 0.28 -5.78 -23.01
N SER A 96 1.25 -4.89 -22.82
CA SER A 96 2.00 -4.26 -23.93
C SER A 96 3.16 -5.10 -24.49
N GLY A 97 3.19 -6.40 -24.22
CA GLY A 97 4.20 -7.32 -24.74
C GLY A 97 5.59 -7.14 -24.11
N ILE A 98 5.66 -6.60 -22.89
CA ILE A 98 6.91 -6.41 -22.15
C ILE A 98 7.58 -7.75 -21.81
N GLN A 99 8.87 -7.70 -21.46
CA GLN A 99 9.64 -8.89 -21.09
C GLN A 99 8.99 -9.64 -19.90
N PRO A 100 9.09 -10.98 -19.85
CA PRO A 100 8.39 -11.77 -18.83
C PRO A 100 8.76 -11.40 -17.38
N GLY A 101 10.01 -10.95 -17.15
CA GLY A 101 10.44 -10.48 -15.84
C GLY A 101 9.64 -9.26 -15.33
N PHE A 102 9.24 -8.34 -16.20
CA PHE A 102 8.38 -7.22 -15.82
C PHE A 102 6.94 -7.66 -15.60
N ARG A 103 6.44 -8.60 -16.41
CA ARG A 103 5.10 -9.18 -16.22
C ARG A 103 4.97 -9.86 -14.86
N GLU A 104 5.97 -10.66 -14.46
CA GLU A 104 6.03 -11.28 -13.13
C GLU A 104 6.00 -10.21 -12.02
N VAL A 105 6.81 -9.16 -12.15
CA VAL A 105 6.88 -8.08 -11.16
C VAL A 105 5.54 -7.35 -11.03
N ILE A 106 4.85 -7.06 -12.13
CA ILE A 106 3.55 -6.42 -12.11
C ILE A 106 2.52 -7.28 -11.37
N LEU A 107 2.42 -8.58 -11.69
CA LEU A 107 1.53 -9.49 -10.97
C LEU A 107 1.86 -9.53 -9.47
N ARG A 108 3.14 -9.60 -9.11
CA ARG A 108 3.57 -9.59 -7.71
C ARG A 108 3.17 -8.31 -6.98
N ASP A 109 3.31 -7.16 -7.64
CA ASP A 109 3.09 -5.85 -7.03
C ASP A 109 1.61 -5.49 -6.93
N LEU A 110 0.76 -6.10 -7.76
CA LEU A 110 -0.71 -5.98 -7.73
C LEU A 110 -1.37 -7.01 -6.78
N HIS A 111 -0.59 -7.90 -6.16
CA HIS A 111 -1.10 -8.92 -5.23
C HIS A 111 -1.93 -8.32 -4.08
N ARG A 112 -2.99 -9.03 -3.67
CA ARG A 112 -3.94 -8.69 -2.58
C ARG A 112 -4.85 -7.48 -2.85
N ARG A 113 -4.90 -6.99 -4.09
CA ARG A 113 -5.85 -5.97 -4.50
C ARG A 113 -7.11 -6.67 -5.00
N GLU A 114 -8.25 -6.31 -4.44
CA GLU A 114 -9.56 -6.87 -4.81
C GLU A 114 -10.16 -6.04 -5.95
N ASP A 115 -9.77 -6.34 -7.19
CA ASP A 115 -10.34 -5.76 -8.41
C ASP A 115 -10.65 -6.87 -9.42
N ASP A 116 -11.82 -6.82 -10.04
CA ASP A 116 -12.26 -7.87 -10.98
C ASP A 116 -11.41 -7.93 -12.26
N ARG A 117 -10.81 -6.82 -12.70
CA ARG A 117 -9.85 -6.81 -13.81
C ARG A 117 -8.57 -7.53 -13.44
N LEU A 118 -8.14 -7.46 -12.18
CA LEU A 118 -7.00 -8.23 -11.69
C LEU A 118 -7.32 -9.72 -11.62
N ARG A 119 -8.50 -10.09 -11.10
CA ARG A 119 -8.96 -11.48 -11.11
C ARG A 119 -8.85 -12.07 -12.53
N ARG A 120 -9.39 -11.35 -13.53
CA ARG A 120 -9.30 -11.72 -14.95
C ARG A 120 -7.86 -11.74 -15.48
N LEU A 121 -7.04 -10.77 -15.10
CA LEU A 121 -5.62 -10.72 -15.46
C LEU A 121 -4.86 -11.95 -14.96
N TYR A 122 -5.03 -12.34 -13.70
CA TYR A 122 -4.37 -13.51 -13.14
C TYR A 122 -4.87 -14.81 -13.78
N ILE A 123 -6.17 -14.94 -14.08
CA ILE A 123 -6.70 -16.10 -14.81
C ILE A 123 -6.04 -16.21 -16.19
N GLY A 124 -6.03 -15.11 -16.96
CA GLY A 124 -5.40 -15.10 -18.29
C GLY A 124 -3.89 -15.37 -18.22
N ALA A 125 -3.19 -14.77 -17.26
CA ALA A 125 -1.77 -15.02 -17.04
C ALA A 125 -1.49 -16.49 -16.71
N LEU A 126 -2.32 -17.13 -15.89
CA LEU A 126 -2.18 -18.54 -15.52
C LEU A 126 -2.46 -19.48 -16.69
N GLN A 127 -3.41 -19.13 -17.57
CA GLN A 127 -3.83 -20.00 -18.67
C GLN A 127 -2.93 -19.86 -19.89
N ASP A 128 -2.53 -18.63 -20.22
CA ASP A 128 -2.05 -18.31 -21.57
C ASP A 128 -0.63 -17.70 -21.61
N ASP A 129 -0.05 -17.28 -20.47
CA ASP A 129 1.30 -16.66 -20.53
C ASP A 129 2.33 -17.70 -21.00
N PRO A 130 3.13 -17.39 -22.05
CA PRO A 130 4.10 -18.35 -22.58
C PRO A 130 5.21 -18.69 -21.58
N GLU A 131 5.53 -17.78 -20.66
CA GLU A 131 6.61 -17.96 -19.70
C GLU A 131 6.11 -18.70 -18.44
N PRO A 132 6.65 -19.90 -18.12
CA PRO A 132 6.25 -20.66 -16.93
C PRO A 132 6.39 -19.88 -15.63
N ARG A 133 7.41 -19.01 -15.52
CA ARG A 133 7.59 -18.17 -14.31
C ARG A 133 6.43 -17.20 -14.08
N VAL A 134 5.83 -16.67 -15.15
CA VAL A 134 4.67 -15.78 -15.05
C VAL A 134 3.42 -16.58 -14.70
N ARG A 135 3.20 -17.74 -15.34
CA ARG A 135 2.08 -18.65 -14.97
C ARG A 135 2.16 -19.09 -13.51
N ARG A 136 3.37 -19.45 -13.04
CA ARG A 136 3.62 -19.82 -11.64
C ARG A 136 3.29 -18.67 -10.69
N ARG A 137 3.75 -17.45 -11.00
CA ARG A 137 3.42 -16.24 -10.23
C ARG A 137 1.91 -16.01 -10.18
N ALA A 138 1.22 -16.21 -11.30
CA ALA A 138 -0.22 -16.10 -11.34
C ALA A 138 -0.92 -17.16 -10.47
N ALA A 139 -0.48 -18.43 -10.53
CA ALA A 139 -0.99 -19.50 -9.68
C ALA A 139 -0.79 -19.24 -8.18
N GLU A 140 0.31 -18.58 -7.81
CA GLU A 140 0.64 -18.25 -6.41
C GLU A 140 -0.22 -17.08 -5.89
N ASP A 141 -0.29 -15.98 -6.64
CA ASP A 141 -0.82 -14.70 -6.17
C ASP A 141 -2.34 -14.53 -6.43
N ILE A 142 -2.97 -15.43 -7.21
CA ILE A 142 -4.43 -15.45 -7.42
C ILE A 142 -5.21 -15.90 -6.17
N ASP A 143 -4.50 -16.27 -5.09
CA ASP A 143 -5.04 -16.80 -3.83
C ASP A 143 -6.11 -15.92 -3.16
N THR A 144 -6.11 -14.63 -3.48
CA THR A 144 -7.12 -13.66 -3.02
C THR A 144 -8.54 -14.03 -3.48
N TRP A 145 -8.68 -14.64 -4.65
CA TRP A 145 -9.96 -15.00 -5.27
C TRP A 145 -10.18 -16.50 -5.39
N LYS A 146 -9.42 -17.34 -4.71
CA LYS A 146 -9.45 -18.79 -4.96
C LYS A 146 -10.78 -19.51 -4.71
N GLU A 147 -11.68 -18.90 -3.92
CA GLU A 147 -13.02 -19.43 -3.69
C GLU A 147 -13.99 -19.07 -4.84
N ASP A 148 -13.57 -18.18 -5.74
CA ASP A 148 -14.26 -17.90 -6.98
C ASP A 148 -14.23 -19.15 -7.90
N PRO A 149 -15.39 -19.59 -8.42
CA PRO A 149 -15.47 -20.79 -9.26
C PRO A 149 -14.59 -20.73 -10.52
N GLU A 150 -14.42 -19.56 -11.12
CA GLU A 150 -13.63 -19.36 -12.34
C GLU A 150 -12.13 -19.50 -12.03
N VAL A 151 -11.70 -18.89 -10.91
CA VAL A 151 -10.32 -19.01 -10.41
C VAL A 151 -10.00 -20.45 -10.03
N ARG A 152 -10.93 -21.12 -9.34
CA ARG A 152 -10.76 -22.52 -8.94
C ARG A 152 -10.60 -23.42 -10.16
N LEU A 153 -11.44 -23.23 -11.18
CA LEU A 153 -11.35 -23.97 -12.44
C LEU A 153 -10.01 -23.71 -13.16
N ALA A 154 -9.52 -22.46 -13.16
CA ALA A 154 -8.22 -22.13 -13.75
C ALA A 154 -7.06 -22.82 -13.01
N LEU A 155 -7.07 -22.82 -11.68
CA LEU A 155 -6.07 -23.53 -10.87
C LEU A 155 -6.13 -25.05 -11.08
N GLU A 156 -7.32 -25.65 -11.17
CA GLU A 156 -7.48 -27.08 -11.41
C GLU A 156 -6.94 -27.48 -12.80
N ARG A 157 -7.22 -26.68 -13.83
CA ARG A 157 -6.62 -26.88 -15.17
C ARG A 157 -5.10 -26.79 -15.14
N ALA A 158 -4.55 -25.77 -14.49
CA ALA A 158 -3.10 -25.60 -14.36
C ALA A 158 -2.47 -26.78 -13.60
N ARG A 159 -3.09 -27.24 -12.50
CA ARG A 159 -2.65 -28.41 -11.74
C ARG A 159 -2.56 -29.67 -12.62
N ASP A 160 -3.57 -29.91 -13.44
CA ASP A 160 -3.71 -31.18 -14.16
C ASP A 160 -2.99 -31.19 -15.52
N GLY A 161 -2.77 -30.02 -16.12
CA GLY A 161 -2.36 -29.93 -17.53
C GLY A 161 -1.30 -28.89 -17.87
N ASP A 162 -0.79 -28.07 -16.94
CA ASP A 162 0.31 -27.15 -17.28
C ASP A 162 1.55 -27.95 -17.70
N ALA A 163 2.25 -27.49 -18.74
CA ALA A 163 3.48 -28.12 -19.23
C ALA A 163 4.60 -28.12 -18.16
N ASP A 164 4.65 -27.07 -17.34
CA ASP A 164 5.65 -26.88 -16.30
C ASP A 164 5.24 -27.54 -14.97
N GLU A 165 6.12 -28.38 -14.42
CA GLU A 165 5.84 -29.12 -13.19
C GLU A 165 5.69 -28.21 -11.97
N GLU A 166 6.43 -27.11 -11.90
CA GLU A 166 6.35 -26.19 -10.78
C GLU A 166 5.04 -25.40 -10.82
N VAL A 167 4.53 -25.04 -12.00
CA VAL A 167 3.19 -24.46 -12.13
C VAL A 167 2.12 -25.45 -11.63
N ARG A 168 2.20 -26.73 -12.01
CA ARG A 168 1.27 -27.76 -11.51
C ARG A 168 1.28 -27.87 -9.98
N LYS A 169 2.48 -27.90 -9.38
CA LYS A 169 2.66 -27.99 -7.91
C LYS A 169 2.14 -26.76 -7.17
N ILE A 170 2.41 -25.56 -7.68
CA ILE A 170 1.94 -24.32 -7.07
C ILE A 170 0.42 -24.24 -7.16
N ALA A 171 -0.17 -24.54 -8.32
CA ALA A 171 -1.62 -24.57 -8.46
C ALA A 171 -2.29 -25.56 -7.48
N ALA A 172 -1.75 -26.77 -7.34
CA ALA A 172 -2.20 -27.74 -6.34
C ALA A 172 -2.11 -27.20 -4.90
N THR A 173 -1.05 -26.45 -4.60
CA THR A 173 -0.81 -25.88 -3.27
C THR A 173 -1.75 -24.73 -2.97
N THR A 174 -1.98 -23.82 -3.92
CA THR A 174 -2.93 -22.71 -3.78
C THR A 174 -4.35 -23.21 -3.52
N ILE A 175 -4.78 -24.28 -4.21
CA ILE A 175 -6.07 -24.95 -3.99
C ILE A 175 -6.20 -25.48 -2.55
N ARG A 176 -5.15 -26.12 -2.01
CA ARG A 176 -5.19 -26.78 -0.69
C ARG A 176 -5.10 -25.83 0.49
N ASN A 177 -4.38 -24.71 0.33
CA ASN A 177 -4.23 -23.76 1.43
C ASN A 177 -5.61 -23.18 1.81
N PRO A 178 -5.81 -22.58 2.99
CA PRO A 178 -7.00 -21.78 3.29
C PRO A 178 -6.95 -20.41 2.61
N ALA A 179 -8.09 -19.77 2.30
CA ALA A 179 -8.09 -18.45 1.68
C ALA A 179 -7.47 -17.44 2.64
N GLN A 180 -6.58 -16.57 2.14
CA GLN A 180 -5.97 -15.55 3.00
C GLN A 180 -7.00 -14.50 3.44
N SER A 181 -8.07 -14.31 2.68
CA SER A 181 -9.23 -13.48 3.06
C SER A 181 -9.96 -13.98 4.32
N SER A 182 -9.78 -15.26 4.71
CA SER A 182 -10.37 -15.83 5.92
C SER A 182 -9.57 -15.58 7.21
N ARG A 183 -8.47 -14.81 7.16
CA ARG A 183 -7.63 -14.49 8.33
C ARG A 183 -7.83 -13.07 8.89
N ARG A 184 -8.95 -12.42 8.60
CA ARG A 184 -9.33 -11.13 9.19
C ARG A 184 -10.34 -11.31 10.30
#